data_AF-A0A3N5FHQ2-F1
#
_entry.id   AF-A0A3N5FHQ2-F1
#
_cell.length_a   1.000
_cell.length_b   1.000
_cell.length_c   1.000
_cell.angle_alpha   90.00
_cell.angle_beta   90.00
_cell.angle_gamma   90.00
#
_symmetry.space_group_name_H-M   'P 1'
#
loop_
_entity.id
_entity.type
_entity.pdbx_description
1 polymer ?
#
loop_
_entity_poly.entity_id
_entity_poly.type
_entity_poly.pdbx_seq_one_letter_code
_entity_poly.pdbx_strand_id
1 'polypeptide(L)'
;MRTLLCILMGVSLAACSGTEKASTADAERQVLEAIMGMYQAFQQRDLPKVGTYLTADSTCYDAKRSVMLHGRQAVLDHFGAILAEHKPGEAWESSIEGMKVTVVGEMA
;
A
#
# COMPACT_ATOMS: atom_id res chain seq x y z
N MET A 1 18.05 -14.21 60.93
CA MET A 1 18.38 -15.57 60.41
C MET A 1 18.28 -15.48 58.89
N ARG A 2 19.40 -15.38 58.16
CA ARG A 2 20.06 -16.52 57.45
C ARG A 2 19.03 -17.28 56.61
N THR A 3 18.97 -17.09 55.30
CA THR A 3 19.92 -17.72 54.37
C THR A 3 20.26 -16.88 53.13
N LEU A 4 21.57 -16.81 52.89
CA LEU A 4 22.28 -16.42 51.66
C LEU A 4 22.82 -17.72 51.04
N LEU A 5 22.78 -17.86 49.71
CA LEU A 5 23.77 -18.46 48.79
C LEU A 5 23.10 -18.56 47.39
N CYS A 6 23.45 -17.74 46.39
CA CYS A 6 24.58 -17.85 45.44
C CYS A 6 24.52 -19.17 44.62
N ILE A 7 24.53 -19.19 43.28
CA ILE A 7 25.71 -18.96 42.38
C ILE A 7 25.17 -19.01 40.93
N LEU A 8 25.33 -17.91 40.16
CA LEU A 8 26.18 -17.76 38.96
C LEU A 8 26.01 -18.78 37.82
N MET A 9 25.68 -18.25 36.64
CA MET A 9 26.38 -18.38 35.35
C MET A 9 25.39 -18.56 34.20
N GLY A 10 25.42 -17.59 33.28
CA GLY A 10 24.59 -17.59 32.08
C GLY A 10 24.66 -16.25 31.38
N VAL A 11 25.88 -15.82 31.06
CA VAL A 11 26.13 -14.73 30.12
C VAL A 11 25.40 -15.03 28.81
N SER A 12 24.47 -14.16 28.43
CA SER A 12 24.07 -13.90 27.03
C SER A 12 23.35 -12.55 26.99
N LEU A 13 24.04 -11.48 27.38
CA LEU A 13 23.75 -10.14 26.87
C LEU A 13 24.56 -9.99 25.57
N ALA A 14 23.90 -9.44 24.55
CA ALA A 14 24.24 -9.42 23.12
C ALA A 14 23.81 -10.73 22.40
N ALA A 15 22.85 -10.75 21.48
CA ALA A 15 22.41 -9.70 20.59
C ALA A 15 20.91 -9.83 20.25
N CYS A 16 20.09 -8.93 20.79
CA CYS A 16 18.82 -8.55 20.17
C CYS A 16 19.16 -7.65 18.97
N SER A 17 19.69 -8.23 17.89
CA SER A 17 19.86 -7.50 16.63
C SER A 17 19.74 -8.48 15.49
N GLY A 18 18.53 -8.62 14.94
CA GLY A 18 18.36 -9.33 13.68
C GLY A 18 17.02 -10.02 13.50
N THR A 19 15.89 -9.32 13.67
CA THR A 19 14.60 -9.86 13.18
C THR A 19 13.62 -8.78 12.73
N GLU A 20 14.11 -7.69 12.11
CA GLU A 20 13.23 -6.70 11.46
C GLU A 20 13.48 -6.54 9.96
N LYS A 21 14.61 -7.03 9.43
CA LYS A 21 15.01 -6.75 8.04
C LYS A 21 14.44 -7.71 6.99
N ALA A 22 14.05 -8.92 7.39
CA ALA A 22 13.46 -9.91 6.49
C ALA A 22 11.96 -9.65 6.25
N SER A 23 11.23 -9.21 7.29
CA SER A 23 9.80 -8.90 7.21
C SER A 23 9.51 -7.67 6.35
N THR A 24 10.40 -6.66 6.36
CA THR A 24 10.22 -5.46 5.55
C THR A 24 10.38 -5.73 4.06
N ALA A 25 11.32 -6.59 3.66
CA ALA A 25 11.53 -6.91 2.25
C ALA A 25 10.33 -7.67 1.64
N ASP A 26 9.74 -8.58 2.41
CA ASP A 26 8.53 -9.30 1.98
C ASP A 26 7.31 -8.37 1.93
N ALA A 27 7.16 -7.47 2.91
CA ALA A 27 6.10 -6.45 2.91
C ALA A 27 6.23 -5.47 1.74
N GLU A 28 7.44 -4.97 1.47
CA GLU A 28 7.74 -4.11 0.31
C GLU A 28 7.42 -4.81 -1.00
N ARG A 29 7.76 -6.09 -1.12
CA ARG A 29 7.43 -6.90 -2.29
C ARG A 29 5.92 -7.05 -2.46
N GLN A 30 5.18 -7.34 -1.40
CA GLN A 30 3.71 -7.45 -1.45
C GLN A 30 3.07 -6.12 -1.86
N VAL A 31 3.55 -5.00 -1.34
CA VAL A 31 3.08 -3.66 -1.73
C VAL A 31 3.36 -3.40 -3.21
N LEU A 32 4.56 -3.73 -3.70
CA LEU A 32 4.91 -3.56 -5.10
C LEU A 32 4.02 -4.43 -6.01
N GLU A 33 3.81 -5.69 -5.66
CA GLU A 33 2.93 -6.61 -6.39
C GLU A 33 1.48 -6.10 -6.41
N ALA A 34 0.99 -5.54 -5.30
CA ALA A 34 -0.33 -4.92 -5.23
C ALA A 34 -0.45 -3.67 -6.12
N ILE A 35 0.56 -2.79 -6.11
CA ILE A 35 0.59 -1.59 -6.96
C ILE A 35 0.61 -1.97 -8.45
N MET A 36 1.46 -2.93 -8.83
CA MET A 36 1.53 -3.41 -10.22
C MET A 36 0.22 -4.08 -10.64
N GLY A 37 -0.39 -4.88 -9.77
CA GLY A 37 -1.68 -5.52 -10.02
C GLY A 37 -2.81 -4.51 -10.21
N MET A 38 -2.86 -3.47 -9.37
CA MET A 38 -3.82 -2.38 -9.49
C MET A 38 -3.64 -1.61 -10.80
N TYR A 39 -2.40 -1.30 -11.18
CA TYR A 39 -2.10 -0.62 -12.44
C TYR A 39 -2.55 -1.44 -13.65
N GLN A 40 -2.28 -2.75 -13.65
CA GLN A 40 -2.70 -3.64 -14.72
C GLN A 40 -4.24 -3.76 -14.82
N ALA A 41 -4.94 -3.89 -13.68
CA ALA A 41 -6.39 -3.90 -13.65
C ALA A 41 -6.99 -2.61 -14.22
N PHE A 42 -6.38 -1.47 -13.86
CA PHE A 42 -6.78 -0.17 -14.37
C PHE A 42 -6.59 -0.07 -15.89
N GLN A 43 -5.45 -0.53 -16.43
CA GLN A 43 -5.19 -0.57 -17.88
C GLN A 43 -6.21 -1.46 -18.63
N GLN A 44 -6.67 -2.53 -17.98
CA GLN A 44 -7.70 -3.42 -18.52
C GLN A 44 -9.13 -2.86 -18.36
N ARG A 45 -9.28 -1.67 -17.77
CA ARG A 45 -10.56 -1.04 -17.41
C ARG A 45 -11.41 -1.90 -16.47
N ASP A 46 -10.78 -2.78 -15.70
CA ASP A 46 -11.40 -3.68 -14.74
C ASP A 46 -11.51 -2.99 -13.37
N LEU A 47 -12.47 -2.06 -13.26
CA LEU A 47 -12.75 -1.33 -12.02
C LEU A 47 -13.11 -2.25 -10.84
N PRO A 48 -13.88 -3.34 -11.00
CA PRO A 48 -14.11 -4.32 -9.93
C PRO A 48 -12.80 -4.85 -9.34
N LYS A 49 -11.83 -5.18 -10.20
CA LYS A 49 -10.51 -5.65 -9.77
C LYS A 49 -9.64 -4.54 -9.19
N VAL A 50 -9.71 -3.30 -9.68
CA VAL A 50 -9.05 -2.15 -9.02
C VAL A 50 -9.56 -2.01 -7.58
N GLY A 51 -10.86 -2.21 -7.35
CA GLY A 51 -11.48 -2.14 -6.03
C GLY A 51 -10.97 -3.15 -5.00
N THR A 52 -10.37 -4.28 -5.43
CA THR A 52 -9.80 -5.26 -4.50
C THR A 52 -8.50 -4.79 -3.87
N TYR A 53 -7.84 -3.79 -4.45
CA TYR A 53 -6.62 -3.19 -3.92
C TYR A 53 -6.89 -1.97 -3.01
N LEU A 54 -8.16 -1.60 -2.81
CA LEU A 54 -8.57 -0.43 -2.05
C LEU A 54 -9.30 -0.83 -0.76
N THR A 55 -8.90 -0.20 0.34
CA THR A 55 -9.60 -0.28 1.63
C THR A 55 -10.82 0.63 1.65
N ALA A 56 -11.74 0.40 2.59
CA ALA A 56 -12.97 1.20 2.71
C ALA A 56 -12.69 2.69 2.96
N ASP A 57 -11.58 3.00 3.64
CA ASP A 57 -11.11 4.33 4.04
C ASP A 57 -10.05 4.93 3.09
N SER A 58 -9.77 4.28 1.97
CA SER A 58 -8.79 4.76 0.98
C SER A 58 -9.04 6.20 0.56
N THR A 59 -7.96 6.96 0.42
CA THR A 59 -7.99 8.35 -0.05
C THR A 59 -7.22 8.52 -1.35
N CYS A 60 -7.71 9.38 -2.23
CA CYS A 60 -7.04 9.70 -3.49
C CYS A 60 -6.93 11.21 -3.65
N TYR A 61 -5.72 11.70 -3.93
CA TYR A 61 -5.50 13.07 -4.35
C TYR A 61 -5.22 13.11 -5.85
N ASP A 62 -6.13 13.76 -6.58
CA ASP A 62 -5.94 14.07 -7.99
C ASP A 62 -5.45 15.52 -8.12
N ALA A 63 -4.16 15.68 -8.43
CA ALA A 63 -3.53 16.99 -8.58
C ALA A 63 -4.04 17.75 -9.81
N LYS A 64 -4.38 17.06 -10.91
CA LYS A 64 -4.86 17.69 -12.15
C LYS A 64 -6.20 18.39 -11.92
N ARG A 65 -7.04 17.81 -11.06
CA ARG A 65 -8.35 18.36 -10.69
C ARG A 65 -8.37 19.06 -9.33
N SER A 66 -7.24 19.05 -8.60
CA SER A 66 -7.11 19.64 -7.26
C SER A 66 -8.20 19.14 -6.29
N VAL A 67 -8.48 17.83 -6.30
CA VAL A 67 -9.53 17.22 -5.46
C VAL A 67 -8.96 16.13 -4.56
N MET A 68 -9.43 16.11 -3.30
CA MET A 68 -9.20 15.03 -2.35
C MET A 68 -10.47 14.19 -2.24
N LEU A 69 -10.34 12.89 -2.46
CA LEU A 69 -11.42 11.92 -2.41
C LEU A 69 -11.24 11.03 -1.18
N HIS A 70 -12.34 10.73 -0.51
CA HIS A 70 -12.36 9.90 0.69
C HIS A 70 -13.31 8.72 0.50
N GLY A 71 -12.81 7.53 0.80
CA GLY A 71 -13.55 6.29 0.74
C GLY A 71 -13.46 5.60 -0.61
N ARG A 72 -13.45 4.25 -0.57
CA ARG A 72 -13.28 3.38 -1.74
C ARG A 72 -14.18 3.74 -2.92
N GLN A 73 -15.47 3.97 -2.66
CA GLN A 73 -16.44 4.20 -3.72
C GLN A 73 -16.13 5.51 -4.47
N ALA A 74 -15.84 6.59 -3.75
CA ALA A 74 -15.49 7.86 -4.38
C ALA A 74 -14.22 7.76 -5.23
N VAL A 75 -13.24 6.99 -4.78
CA VAL A 75 -12.02 6.70 -5.55
C VAL A 75 -12.33 5.90 -6.81
N LEU A 76 -13.17 4.86 -6.72
CA LEU A 76 -13.55 4.03 -7.87
C LEU A 76 -14.39 4.79 -8.90
N ASP A 77 -15.34 5.61 -8.45
CA ASP A 77 -16.15 6.45 -9.33
C ASP A 77 -15.26 7.44 -10.09
N HIS A 78 -14.27 8.02 -9.40
CA HIS A 78 -13.29 8.91 -10.01
C HIS A 78 -12.41 8.22 -11.05
N PHE A 79 -11.93 7.03 -10.74
CA PHE A 79 -11.20 6.18 -11.68
C PHE A 79 -12.04 5.82 -12.91
N GLY A 80 -13.33 5.53 -12.73
CA GLY A 80 -14.25 5.32 -13.84
C GLY A 80 -14.42 6.55 -14.72
N ALA A 81 -14.52 7.74 -14.12
CA ALA A 81 -14.58 9.00 -14.87
C ALA A 81 -13.30 9.24 -15.70
N ILE A 82 -12.12 9.03 -15.10
CA ILE A 82 -10.83 9.11 -15.82
C ILE A 82 -10.79 8.13 -17.00
N LEU A 83 -11.20 6.88 -16.78
CA LEU A 83 -11.23 5.87 -17.84
C LEU A 83 -12.24 6.17 -18.95
N ALA A 84 -13.33 6.87 -18.65
CA ALA A 84 -14.33 7.27 -19.65
C ALA A 84 -13.84 8.43 -20.52
N GLU A 85 -13.01 9.32 -19.97
CA GLU A 85 -12.38 10.42 -20.70
C GLU A 85 -11.23 9.94 -21.61
N HIS A 86 -10.58 8.82 -21.27
CA HIS A 86 -9.44 8.31 -22.00
C HIS A 86 -9.86 7.46 -23.22
N LYS A 87 -9.28 7.76 -24.39
CA LYS A 87 -9.54 6.98 -25.60
C LYS A 87 -8.69 5.70 -25.63
N PRO A 88 -9.23 4.56 -26.12
CA PRO A 88 -8.44 3.36 -26.31
C PRO A 88 -7.24 3.63 -27.22
N GLY A 89 -6.01 3.42 -26.73
CA GLY A 89 -4.77 3.59 -27.48
C GLY A 89 -3.97 4.87 -27.21
N GLU A 90 -4.47 5.81 -26.40
CA GLU A 90 -3.63 6.92 -25.88
C GLU A 90 -2.82 6.44 -24.67
N ALA A 91 -1.56 6.88 -24.57
CA ALA A 91 -0.71 6.61 -23.41
C ALA A 91 -1.32 7.27 -22.15
N TRP A 92 -1.80 6.45 -21.22
CA TRP A 92 -2.42 6.91 -19.97
C TRP A 92 -1.41 7.64 -19.06
N GLU A 93 -0.11 7.41 -19.26
CA GLU A 93 1.01 8.02 -18.51
C GLU A 93 0.95 9.55 -18.45
N SER A 94 0.37 10.21 -19.46
CA SER A 94 0.17 11.68 -19.47
C SER A 94 -0.98 12.17 -18.59
N SER A 95 -1.90 11.30 -18.18
CA SER A 95 -3.09 11.65 -17.40
C SER A 95 -2.98 11.36 -15.90
N ILE A 96 -1.94 10.61 -15.49
CA ILE A 96 -1.62 10.26 -14.09
C ILE A 96 -0.44 11.07 -13.57
N GLU A 97 0.26 11.82 -14.44
CA GLU A 97 1.38 12.66 -14.07
C GLU A 97 0.93 13.66 -12.99
N GLY A 98 1.28 13.38 -11.73
CA GLY A 98 0.89 14.16 -10.55
C GLY A 98 -0.11 13.51 -9.58
N MET A 99 -0.68 12.33 -9.86
CA MET A 99 -1.54 11.64 -8.89
C MET A 99 -0.72 10.93 -7.82
N LYS A 100 -0.98 11.24 -6.54
CA LYS A 100 -0.41 10.53 -5.38
C LYS A 100 -1.53 9.76 -4.70
N VAL A 101 -1.50 8.44 -4.82
CA VAL A 101 -2.38 7.54 -4.06
C VAL A 101 -1.61 7.07 -2.84
N THR A 102 -2.08 7.41 -1.65
CA THR A 102 -1.52 6.90 -0.40
C THR A 102 -2.36 5.71 0.03
N VAL A 103 -1.79 4.51 -0.07
CA VAL A 103 -2.39 3.30 0.49
C VAL A 103 -2.01 3.26 1.96
N VAL A 104 -2.97 3.56 2.84
CA VAL A 104 -2.80 3.38 4.29
C VAL A 104 -3.72 2.24 4.70
N GLY A 105 -3.15 1.15 5.17
CA GLY A 105 -3.89 0.02 5.72
C GLY A 105 -2.91 -1.07 6.15
N GLU A 106 -3.08 -1.60 7.36
CA GLU A 106 -2.46 -2.87 7.73
C GLU A 106 -2.95 -3.92 6.72
N MET A 107 -2.02 -4.51 5.96
CA MET A 107 -2.36 -5.63 5.10
C MET A 107 -2.76 -6.80 5.99
N ALA A 108 -4.01 -7.27 5.80
CA ALA A 108 -4.54 -8.45 6.47
C ALA A 108 -3.80 -9.72 6.06
#